data_AF-A0A2V9M9I5-F1
#
_entry.id   AF-A0A2V9M9I5-F1
#
_cell.length_a   1.000
_cell.length_b   1.000
_cell.length_c   1.000
_cell.angle_alpha   90.00
_cell.angle_beta   90.00
_cell.angle_gamma   90.00
#
_symmetry.space_group_name_H-M   'P 1'
#
loop_
_entity.id
_entity.type
_entity.pdbx_description
1 polymer ?
#
loop_
_entity_poly.entity_id
_entity_poly.type
_entity_poly.pdbx_seq_one_letter_code
_entity_poly.pdbx_strand_id
1 'polypeptide(L)'
;YVVLVESAFVTEDPSPHGAAGLWQFTEATARAYGLTVDETVDERLDVRKSSRAASRYIRDLILDFGSGSSVMLALAAYDAGPGTVKRAMRKVQDPIKQRNFWYLYRVRALPPETREYIPKVFAAMIIGRNPAGFGFQE
;
A
#
# COMPACT_ATOMS: atom_id res chain seq x y z
N TYR A 1 -7.99 6.82 0.70
CA TYR A 1 -7.94 6.04 1.96
C TYR A 1 -6.59 5.37 2.21
N VAL A 2 -5.81 4.97 1.19
CA VAL A 2 -4.41 4.51 1.40
C VAL A 2 -3.60 5.54 2.20
N VAL A 3 -3.57 6.80 1.76
CA VAL A 3 -2.91 7.90 2.49
C VAL A 3 -3.33 8.03 3.95
N LEU A 4 -4.62 7.81 4.27
CA LEU A 4 -5.10 7.87 5.65
C LEU A 4 -4.46 6.76 6.50
N VAL A 5 -4.28 5.56 5.93
CA VAL A 5 -3.65 4.43 6.60
C VAL A 5 -2.12 4.58 6.66
N GLU A 6 -1.50 5.12 5.62
CA GLU A 6 -0.05 5.31 5.55
C GLU A 6 0.46 6.39 6.51
N SER A 7 -0.20 7.55 6.52
CA SER A 7 0.36 8.75 7.12
C SER A 7 -0.64 9.57 7.92
N ALA A 8 -1.91 9.16 7.99
CA ALA A 8 -2.98 10.01 8.51
C ALA A 8 -3.03 11.41 7.88
N PHE A 9 -2.60 11.54 6.62
CA PHE A 9 -2.42 12.80 5.89
C PHE A 9 -1.28 13.71 6.38
N VAL A 10 -0.37 13.20 7.20
CA VAL A 10 0.79 13.93 7.74
C VAL A 10 2.03 13.65 6.89
N THR A 11 2.65 14.68 6.33
CA THR A 11 3.86 14.52 5.49
C THR A 11 5.15 14.42 6.29
N GLU A 12 5.18 15.00 7.49
CA GLU A 12 6.40 15.22 8.29
C GLU A 12 6.69 14.11 9.30
N ASP A 13 6.00 12.96 9.19
CA ASP A 13 6.17 11.81 10.08
C ASP A 13 6.76 10.61 9.32
N PRO A 14 8.10 10.46 9.27
CA PRO A 14 8.73 9.32 8.63
C PRO A 14 8.57 8.06 9.49
N SER A 15 8.28 6.93 8.85
CA SER A 15 8.26 5.64 9.52
C SER A 15 9.64 5.26 10.11
N PRO A 16 9.68 4.40 11.14
CA PRO A 16 10.94 3.84 11.66
C PRO A 16 11.82 3.14 10.63
N HIS A 17 11.24 2.73 9.50
CA HIS A 17 11.93 2.03 8.40
C HIS A 17 12.35 2.98 7.26
N GLY A 18 12.28 4.29 7.47
CA GLY A 18 12.77 5.30 6.52
C GLY A 18 11.83 5.60 5.35
N ALA A 19 10.59 5.09 5.38
CA ALA A 19 9.53 5.55 4.50
C ALA A 19 9.06 6.94 4.92
N ALA A 20 8.73 7.82 3.97
CA ALA A 20 8.42 9.23 4.27
C ALA A 20 7.33 9.83 3.37
N GLY A 21 6.79 10.95 3.83
CA GLY A 21 5.79 11.73 3.11
C GLY A 21 4.39 11.14 3.15
N LEU A 22 3.50 11.78 2.40
CA LEU A 22 2.06 11.47 2.40
C LEU A 22 1.76 9.99 2.04
N TRP A 23 2.59 9.44 1.15
CA TRP A 23 2.46 8.10 0.60
C TRP A 23 3.39 7.07 1.24
N GLN A 24 4.16 7.47 2.26
CA GLN A 24 5.17 6.65 2.94
C GLN A 24 6.02 5.87 1.94
N PHE A 25 6.67 6.59 1.03
CA PHE A 25 7.57 5.95 0.08
C PHE A 25 8.92 5.62 0.72
N THR A 26 9.39 4.40 0.51
CA THR A 26 10.83 4.11 0.67
C THR A 26 11.63 4.91 -0.35
N GLU A 27 12.88 5.24 -0.01
CA GLU A 27 13.81 5.94 -0.91
C GLU A 27 13.98 5.19 -2.25
N ALA A 28 14.09 3.86 -2.21
CA ALA A 28 14.22 3.03 -3.40
C ALA A 28 12.98 3.13 -4.31
N THR A 29 11.77 3.05 -3.74
CA THR A 29 10.53 3.19 -4.52
C THR A 29 10.37 4.61 -5.05
N ALA A 30 10.66 5.62 -4.23
CA ALA A 30 10.59 7.02 -4.64
C ALA A 30 11.44 7.29 -5.89
N ARG A 31 12.73 6.88 -5.85
CA ARG A 31 13.64 7.02 -6.98
C ARG A 31 13.22 6.21 -8.20
N ALA A 32 12.73 4.98 -8.02
CA ALA A 32 12.22 4.16 -9.12
C ALA A 32 11.04 4.82 -9.85
N TYR A 33 10.25 5.65 -9.16
CA TYR A 33 9.15 6.40 -9.73
C TYR A 33 9.48 7.87 -10.03
N GLY A 34 10.77 8.21 -10.12
CA GLY A 34 11.25 9.50 -10.62
C GLY A 34 11.17 10.64 -9.62
N LEU A 35 11.15 10.34 -8.32
CA LEU A 35 11.36 11.34 -7.26
C LEU A 35 12.85 11.45 -6.94
N THR A 36 13.33 12.67 -6.74
CA THR A 36 14.64 12.93 -6.17
C THR A 36 14.59 12.76 -4.65
N VAL A 37 15.50 11.95 -4.13
CA VAL A 37 15.75 11.79 -2.70
C VAL A 37 17.26 11.82 -2.53
N ASP A 38 17.79 12.86 -1.91
CA ASP A 38 19.20 13.05 -1.58
C ASP A 38 19.33 13.86 -0.26
N GLU A 39 20.55 14.23 0.13
CA GLU A 39 20.82 14.93 1.39
C GLU A 39 20.19 16.34 1.46
N THR A 40 19.84 16.92 0.32
CA THR A 40 19.36 18.30 0.20
C THR A 40 17.89 18.39 -0.21
N VAL A 41 17.39 17.39 -0.96
CA VAL A 41 16.05 17.36 -1.51
C VAL A 41 15.39 16.01 -1.24
N ASP A 42 14.21 16.04 -0.61
CA ASP A 42 13.35 14.87 -0.47
C ASP A 42 11.96 15.12 -1.08
N GLU A 43 11.79 14.73 -2.35
CA GLU A 43 10.52 14.92 -3.07
C GLU A 43 9.41 13.96 -2.62
N ARG A 44 9.68 13.05 -1.67
CA ARG A 44 8.61 12.28 -1.01
C ARG A 44 7.69 13.19 -0.19
N LEU A 45 8.22 14.30 0.31
CA LEU A 45 7.49 15.31 1.09
C LEU A 45 6.65 16.24 0.20
N ASP A 46 6.97 16.35 -1.10
CA ASP A 46 6.17 17.12 -2.05
C ASP A 46 4.89 16.35 -2.38
N VAL A 47 3.74 16.83 -1.89
CA VAL A 47 2.43 16.20 -2.06
C VAL A 47 2.07 15.99 -3.54
N ARG A 48 2.40 16.93 -4.43
CA ARG A 48 2.02 16.84 -5.85
C ARG A 48 2.90 15.83 -6.58
N LYS A 49 4.21 15.87 -6.37
CA LYS A 49 5.16 14.94 -7.01
C LYS A 49 4.97 13.53 -6.49
N SER A 50 4.91 13.35 -5.16
CA SER A 50 4.69 12.06 -4.53
C SER A 50 3.35 11.44 -4.94
N SER A 51 2.26 12.21 -5.03
CA SER A 51 0.96 11.69 -5.49
C SER A 51 0.96 11.23 -6.94
N ARG A 52 1.68 11.93 -7.83
CA ARG A 52 1.88 11.48 -9.21
C ARG A 52 2.69 10.19 -9.27
N ALA A 53 3.75 10.08 -8.47
CA ALA A 53 4.56 8.86 -8.36
C ALA A 53 3.74 7.69 -7.80
N ALA A 54 2.96 7.90 -6.73
CA ALA A 54 2.09 6.90 -6.12
C ALA A 54 1.01 6.39 -7.07
N SER A 55 0.40 7.29 -7.85
CA SER A 55 -0.58 6.89 -8.86
C SER A 55 0.00 5.95 -9.90
N ARG A 56 1.25 6.21 -10.34
CA ARG A 56 1.97 5.31 -11.26
C ARG A 56 2.31 3.98 -10.58
N TYR A 57 2.82 4.02 -9.35
CA TYR A 57 3.18 2.81 -8.62
C TYR A 57 1.99 1.90 -8.38
N ILE A 58 0.87 2.43 -7.89
CA ILE A 58 -0.36 1.67 -7.66
C ILE A 58 -0.88 1.09 -8.97
N ARG A 59 -0.87 1.86 -10.06
CA ARG A 59 -1.26 1.35 -11.39
C ARG A 59 -0.38 0.16 -11.80
N ASP A 60 0.93 0.28 -11.66
CA ASP A 60 1.86 -0.76 -12.08
C ASP A 60 1.73 -2.01 -11.19
N LEU A 61 1.47 -1.86 -9.89
CA LEU A 61 1.11 -2.96 -9.00
C LEU A 61 -0.19 -3.66 -9.43
N ILE A 62 -1.24 -2.90 -9.76
CA ILE A 62 -2.50 -3.48 -10.25
C ILE A 62 -2.25 -4.29 -11.53
N LEU A 63 -1.43 -3.78 -12.45
CA LEU A 63 -1.08 -4.49 -13.69
C LEU A 63 -0.26 -5.76 -13.41
N ASP A 64 0.71 -5.70 -12.50
CA ASP A 64 1.59 -6.83 -12.14
C ASP A 64 0.84 -7.97 -11.44
N PHE A 65 -0.16 -7.66 -10.61
CA PHE A 65 -0.98 -8.67 -9.94
C PHE A 65 -2.26 -9.05 -10.72
N GLY A 66 -2.56 -8.39 -11.84
CA GLY A 66 -3.63 -8.73 -12.80
C GLY A 66 -4.95 -7.97 -12.63
N SER A 67 -5.85 -8.12 -13.61
CA SER A 67 -7.20 -7.53 -13.58
C SER A 67 -8.18 -8.39 -12.77
N GLY A 68 -9.01 -7.76 -11.91
CA GLY A 68 -10.02 -8.43 -11.07
C GLY A 68 -9.76 -8.29 -9.55
N SER A 69 -9.93 -9.37 -8.78
CA SER A 69 -9.74 -9.43 -7.31
C SER A 69 -8.31 -9.14 -6.81
N SER A 70 -7.40 -8.77 -7.72
CA SER A 70 -5.98 -8.51 -7.48
C SER A 70 -5.70 -7.14 -6.88
N VAL A 71 -6.68 -6.24 -6.75
CA VAL A 71 -6.48 -4.94 -6.08
C VAL A 71 -6.01 -5.14 -4.62
N MET A 72 -6.50 -6.16 -3.92
CA MET A 72 -6.04 -6.47 -2.57
C MET A 72 -4.60 -6.98 -2.56
N LEU A 73 -4.18 -7.71 -3.60
CA LEU A 73 -2.78 -8.13 -3.75
C LEU A 73 -1.88 -6.94 -4.10
N ALA A 74 -2.35 -6.01 -4.93
CA ALA A 74 -1.65 -4.77 -5.24
C ALA A 74 -1.47 -3.91 -3.99
N LEU A 75 -2.51 -3.74 -3.17
CA LEU A 75 -2.39 -3.03 -1.89
C LEU A 75 -1.47 -3.77 -0.90
N ALA A 76 -1.51 -5.10 -0.86
CA ALA A 76 -0.59 -5.87 -0.01
C ALA A 76 0.87 -5.73 -0.49
N ALA A 77 1.07 -5.58 -1.80
CA ALA A 77 2.38 -5.34 -2.40
C ALA A 77 2.84 -3.90 -2.24
N TYR A 78 1.92 -2.95 -2.09
CA TYR A 78 2.23 -1.57 -1.74
C TYR A 78 2.88 -1.51 -0.35
N ASP A 79 2.25 -2.17 0.63
CA ASP A 79 2.71 -2.27 2.03
C ASP A 79 3.98 -3.15 2.18
N ALA A 80 3.92 -4.41 1.75
CA ALA A 80 4.98 -5.39 2.02
C ALA A 80 6.10 -5.42 0.96
N GLY A 81 5.93 -4.68 -0.13
CA GLY A 81 6.71 -4.79 -1.36
C GLY A 81 6.25 -5.94 -2.28
N PRO A 82 6.35 -5.76 -3.61
CA PRO A 82 5.87 -6.73 -4.60
C PRO A 82 6.61 -8.07 -4.55
N GLY A 83 7.91 -8.05 -4.23
CA GLY A 83 8.71 -9.26 -4.06
C GLY A 83 8.20 -10.17 -2.94
N THR A 84 7.75 -9.59 -1.83
CA THR A 84 7.19 -10.32 -0.69
C THR A 84 5.91 -11.05 -1.08
N VAL A 85 4.97 -10.35 -1.73
CA VAL A 85 3.71 -10.94 -2.18
C VAL A 85 3.95 -11.99 -3.26
N LYS A 86 4.85 -11.74 -4.22
CA LYS A 86 5.24 -12.75 -5.23
C LYS A 86 5.82 -14.00 -4.61
N ARG A 87 6.70 -13.88 -3.60
CA ARG A 87 7.23 -15.05 -2.86
C ARG A 87 6.13 -15.80 -2.12
N ALA A 88 5.20 -15.11 -1.48
CA ALA A 88 4.05 -15.72 -0.83
C ALA A 88 3.19 -16.51 -1.84
N MET A 89 2.91 -15.92 -3.01
CA MET A 89 2.14 -16.56 -4.07
C MET A 89 2.81 -17.80 -4.66
N ARG A 90 4.15 -17.88 -4.71
CA ARG A 90 4.87 -19.07 -5.20
C ARG A 90 4.72 -20.28 -4.29
N LYS A 91 4.33 -20.10 -3.03
CA LYS A 91 4.12 -21.20 -2.07
C LYS A 91 2.72 -21.82 -2.17
N VAL A 92 1.86 -21.26 -3.03
CA VAL A 92 0.47 -21.68 -3.21
C VAL A 92 0.39 -22.81 -4.23
N GLN A 93 -0.27 -23.92 -3.88
CA GLN A 93 -0.30 -25.14 -4.71
C GLN A 93 -1.20 -25.01 -5.96
N ASP A 94 -2.30 -24.26 -5.89
CA ASP A 94 -3.19 -24.00 -7.04
C ASP A 94 -3.25 -22.49 -7.36
N PRO A 95 -2.43 -21.99 -8.29
CA PRO A 95 -2.38 -20.57 -8.62
C PRO A 95 -3.64 -20.04 -9.30
N ILE A 96 -4.54 -20.88 -9.83
CA ILE A 96 -5.74 -20.41 -10.53
C ILE A 96 -6.87 -20.14 -9.53
N LYS A 97 -7.04 -20.99 -8.51
CA LYS A 97 -8.10 -20.82 -7.49
C LYS A 97 -7.66 -20.02 -6.25
N GLN A 98 -6.36 -19.91 -6.01
CA GLN A 98 -5.83 -19.44 -4.72
C GLN A 98 -4.93 -18.19 -4.81
N ARG A 99 -4.82 -17.57 -6.01
CA ARG A 99 -4.18 -16.25 -6.18
C ARG A 99 -5.11 -15.10 -5.75
N ASN A 100 -5.47 -15.08 -4.48
CA ASN A 100 -6.20 -13.97 -3.88
C ASN A 100 -5.65 -13.66 -2.48
N PHE A 101 -5.79 -12.42 -2.05
CA PHE A 101 -5.30 -11.96 -0.76
C PHE A 101 -5.82 -12.81 0.41
N TRP A 102 -7.12 -13.14 0.43
CA TRP A 102 -7.74 -13.86 1.54
C TRP A 102 -7.23 -15.29 1.71
N TYR A 103 -6.80 -15.94 0.64
CA TYR A 103 -6.10 -17.20 0.74
C TYR A 103 -4.75 -17.02 1.45
N LEU A 104 -3.90 -16.10 0.96
CA LEU A 104 -2.60 -15.80 1.56
C LEU A 104 -2.71 -15.36 3.03
N TYR A 105 -3.76 -14.61 3.35
CA TYR A 105 -4.12 -14.23 4.72
C TYR A 105 -4.37 -15.46 5.61
N ARG A 106 -5.28 -16.37 5.19
CA ARG A 106 -5.68 -17.56 5.96
C ARG A 106 -4.54 -18.53 6.21
N VAL A 107 -3.70 -18.77 5.20
CA VAL A 107 -2.53 -19.65 5.33
C VAL A 107 -1.32 -18.95 5.95
N ARG A 108 -1.47 -17.70 6.40
CA ARG A 108 -0.43 -16.89 7.04
C ARG A 108 0.85 -16.77 6.19
N ALA A 109 0.68 -16.64 4.87
CA ALA A 109 1.80 -16.51 3.92
C ALA A 109 2.32 -15.06 3.80
N LEU A 110 1.59 -14.08 4.35
CA LEU A 110 1.97 -12.67 4.39
C LEU A 110 2.42 -12.24 5.80
N PRO A 111 3.29 -11.22 5.91
CA PRO A 111 3.66 -10.63 7.20
C PRO A 111 2.43 -10.24 8.04
N PRO A 112 2.49 -10.30 9.38
CA PRO A 112 1.39 -9.90 10.24
C PRO A 112 0.88 -8.49 9.97
N GLU A 113 1.78 -7.52 9.80
CA GLU A 113 1.44 -6.13 9.49
C GLU A 113 0.61 -6.01 8.20
N THR A 114 1.06 -6.61 7.11
CA THR A 114 0.37 -6.63 5.82
C THR A 114 -1.00 -7.30 5.87
N ARG A 115 -1.15 -8.32 6.74
CA ARG A 115 -2.45 -8.97 6.95
C ARG A 115 -3.46 -8.02 7.61
N GLU A 116 -3.01 -7.08 8.42
CA GLU A 116 -3.83 -6.03 9.04
C GLU A 116 -4.00 -4.80 8.16
N TYR A 117 -3.04 -4.51 7.28
CA TYR A 117 -3.06 -3.35 6.38
C TYR A 117 -4.32 -3.30 5.50
N ILE A 118 -4.67 -4.41 4.83
CA ILE A 118 -5.84 -4.45 3.94
C ILE A 118 -7.16 -4.22 4.69
N PRO A 119 -7.45 -4.95 5.80
CA PRO A 119 -8.59 -4.63 6.66
C PRO A 119 -8.64 -3.16 7.09
N LYS A 120 -7.51 -2.54 7.45
CA LYS A 120 -7.45 -1.12 7.82
C LYS A 120 -7.85 -0.20 6.66
N VAL A 121 -7.35 -0.45 5.46
CA VAL A 121 -7.72 0.33 4.25
C VAL A 121 -9.22 0.22 3.97
N PHE A 122 -9.80 -0.97 4.14
CA PHE A 122 -11.23 -1.17 3.96
C PHE A 122 -12.06 -0.51 5.05
N ALA A 123 -11.66 -0.62 6.32
CA ALA A 123 -12.31 0.06 7.42
C ALA A 123 -12.30 1.59 7.23
N ALA A 124 -11.14 2.15 6.89
CA ALA A 124 -10.98 3.56 6.56
C ALA A 124 -11.91 4.00 5.42
N MET A 125 -12.04 3.18 4.37
CA MET A 125 -12.92 3.48 3.23
C MET A 125 -14.40 3.40 3.60
N ILE A 126 -14.81 2.41 4.39
CA ILE A 126 -16.20 2.19 4.80
C ILE A 126 -16.63 3.31 5.75
N ILE A 127 -15.85 3.56 6.81
CA ILE A 127 -16.11 4.60 7.80
C ILE A 127 -16.06 5.97 7.13
N GLY A 128 -15.00 6.26 6.37
CA GLY A 128 -14.83 7.56 5.75
C GLY A 128 -15.82 7.88 4.62
N ARG A 129 -16.64 6.91 4.17
CA ARG A 129 -17.76 7.15 3.24
C ARG A 129 -19.11 7.34 3.96
N ASN A 130 -19.21 6.92 5.22
CA ASN A 130 -20.42 7.07 6.02
C ASN A 130 -20.05 7.29 7.51
N PRO A 131 -19.36 8.40 7.85
CA PRO A 131 -18.87 8.62 9.21
C PRO A 131 -20.01 8.64 10.23
N ALA A 132 -21.13 9.29 9.90
CA ALA A 132 -22.32 9.37 10.74
C ALA A 132 -22.91 7.99 11.08
N GLY A 133 -22.93 7.05 10.13
CA GLY A 133 -23.39 5.68 10.37
C GLY A 133 -22.53 4.88 11.35
N PHE A 134 -21.31 5.36 11.64
CA PHE A 134 -20.40 4.80 12.64
C PHE A 134 -20.25 5.70 13.88
N GLY A 135 -21.10 6.72 14.05
CA GLY A 135 -21.10 7.60 15.22
C GLY A 135 -20.05 8.70 15.22
N PHE A 136 -19.39 8.96 14.09
CA PHE A 136 -18.51 10.13 13.92
C PHE A 136 -19.34 11.33 13.47
N GLN A 137 -19.14 12.48 14.13
CA GLN A 137 -19.73 13.76 13.73
C GLN A 137 -18.70 14.53 12.87
N GLU A 138 -19.18 15.28 11.87
CA GLU A 138 -18.35 16.15 11.03
C GLU A 138 -17.75 17.33 11.82
#